data_AF-A0A2Z2HC68-F1
#
_entry.id   AF-A0A2Z2HC68-F1
#
_cell.length_a   1.000
_cell.length_b   1.000
_cell.length_c   1.000
_cell.angle_alpha   90.00
_cell.angle_beta   90.00
_cell.angle_gamma   90.00
#
_symmetry.space_group_name_H-M   'P 1'
#
loop_
_entity.id
_entity.type
_entity.pdbx_description
1 polymer ?
#
loop_
_entity_poly.entity_id
_entity_poly.type
_entity_poly.pdbx_seq_one_letter_code
_entity_poly.pdbx_strand_id
1 'polypeptide(L)' 'QSAARAVAIMKSAATALIGQTNTPENGGTKFRKMETTVGDCSALVAEAASYFDRVISAIG' A
#
# COMPACT_ATOMS: atom_id res chain seq x y z
N GLN A 1 -16.82 -4.39 -10.00
CA GLN A 1 -16.70 -3.05 -9.35
C GLN A 1 -16.28 -3.12 -7.87
N SER A 2 -16.98 -3.87 -6.99
CA SER A 2 -16.64 -3.93 -5.55
C SER A 2 -15.27 -4.55 -5.23
N ALA A 3 -14.90 -5.63 -5.92
CA ALA A 3 -13.61 -6.29 -5.71
C ALA A 3 -12.42 -5.41 -6.17
N ALA A 4 -12.50 -4.82 -7.36
CA ALA A 4 -11.48 -3.87 -7.85
C ALA A 4 -11.26 -2.69 -6.89
N ARG A 5 -12.35 -2.16 -6.30
CA ARG A 5 -12.25 -1.09 -5.30
C ARG A 5 -11.57 -1.55 -4.01
N ALA A 6 -11.88 -2.75 -3.54
CA ALA A 6 -11.19 -3.33 -2.37
C ALA A 6 -9.69 -3.50 -2.64
N VAL A 7 -9.30 -3.97 -3.83
CA VAL A 7 -7.89 -4.12 -4.21
C VAL A 7 -7.18 -2.77 -4.32
N ALA A 8 -7.85 -1.73 -4.82
CA ALA A 8 -7.29 -0.37 -4.85
C ALA A 8 -7.03 0.19 -3.44
N ILE A 9 -7.90 -0.11 -2.46
CA ILE A 9 -7.69 0.27 -1.06
C ILE A 9 -6.52 -0.52 -0.46
N MET A 10 -6.40 -1.81 -0.75
CA MET A 10 -5.25 -2.62 -0.30
C MET A 10 -3.93 -2.11 -0.89
N LYS A 11 -3.94 -1.68 -2.16
CA LYS A 11 -2.79 -1.06 -2.82
C LYS A 11 -2.31 0.18 -2.07
N SER A 12 -3.22 1.13 -1.76
CA SER A 12 -2.84 2.37 -1.07
C SER A 12 -2.33 2.13 0.36
N ALA A 13 -2.90 1.15 1.07
CA ALA A 13 -2.42 0.76 2.39
C ALA A 13 -1.01 0.15 2.31
N ALA A 14 -0.77 -0.76 1.37
CA ALA A 14 0.53 -1.41 1.19
C ALA A 14 1.63 -0.42 0.82
N THR A 15 1.37 0.50 -0.12
CA THR A 15 2.36 1.51 -0.52
C THR A 15 2.69 2.47 0.63
N ALA A 16 1.70 2.85 1.44
CA ALA A 16 1.92 3.70 2.61
C ALA A 16 2.72 2.99 3.72
N LEU A 17 2.53 1.69 3.90
CA LEU A 17 3.29 0.90 4.87
C LEU A 17 4.73 0.67 4.41
N ILE A 18 4.95 0.33 3.14
CA ILE A 18 6.28 0.09 2.56
C ILE A 18 7.09 1.39 2.52
N GLY A 19 6.47 2.49 2.08
CA GLY A 19 7.09 3.81 2.02
C GLY A 19 7.19 4.53 3.37
N GLN A 20 6.69 3.92 4.46
CA GLN A 20 6.58 4.54 5.79
C GLN A 20 5.88 5.91 5.80
N THR A 21 4.96 6.15 4.86
CA THR A 21 4.14 7.38 4.78
C THR A 21 2.78 7.22 5.47
N ASN A 22 2.50 6.06 6.06
CA ASN A 22 1.31 5.89 6.88
C ASN A 22 1.35 6.84 8.08
N THR A 23 0.23 7.52 8.36
CA THR A 23 0.11 8.45 9.46
C THR A 23 -0.78 7.89 10.56
N PRO A 24 -0.64 8.37 11.81
CA PRO A 24 -1.55 8.00 12.89
C PRO A 24 -3.02 8.30 12.58
N GLU A 25 -3.33 9.31 11.76
CA GLU A 25 -4.71 9.59 11.35
C GLU A 25 -5.29 8.46 10.49
N ASN A 26 -4.49 7.92 9.57
CA ASN A 26 -4.90 6.84 8.68
C ASN A 26 -4.86 5.46 9.36
N GLY A 27 -4.02 5.28 10.37
CA GLY A 27 -3.87 4.03 11.12
C GLY A 27 -4.75 3.91 12.36
N GLY A 28 -5.18 5.03 12.95
CA GLY A 28 -5.94 5.07 14.19
C GLY A 28 -5.32 4.21 15.31
N THR A 29 -6.13 3.37 15.96
CA THR A 29 -5.68 2.43 17.00
C THR A 29 -4.85 1.25 16.47
N LYS A 30 -4.72 1.11 15.14
CA LYS A 30 -3.96 0.07 14.46
C LYS A 30 -2.71 0.61 13.76
N PHE A 31 -2.35 1.87 14.01
CA PHE A 31 -1.13 2.47 13.50
C PHE A 31 0.08 1.61 13.89
N ARG A 32 0.85 1.18 12.89
CA ARG A 32 2.12 0.48 13.08
C ARG A 32 3.20 1.19 12.28
N LYS A 33 4.27 1.56 12.99
CA LYS A 33 5.51 2.01 12.37
C LYS A 33 6.46 0.81 12.31
N MET A 34 6.99 0.53 11.12
CA MET A 34 8.02 -0.50 10.96
C MET A 34 9.35 0.06 11.47
N GLU A 35 10.09 -0.68 12.29
CA GLU A 35 11.37 -0.25 12.88
C GLU A 35 12.55 -0.25 11.87
N THR A 36 12.26 -0.38 10.58
CA THR A 36 13.27 -0.44 9.52
C THR A 36 13.90 0.93 9.26
N THR A 37 15.20 0.94 8.94
CA THR A 37 15.91 2.15 8.53
C THR A 37 15.15 2.86 7.41
N VAL A 38 14.85 4.14 7.62
CA VAL A 38 14.15 4.97 6.63
C VAL A 38 15.10 5.20 5.44
N GLY A 39 14.70 4.73 4.27
CA GLY A 39 15.41 4.89 3.00
C GLY A 39 14.44 5.07 1.85
N ASP A 40 14.97 5.33 0.66
CA ASP A 40 14.14 5.48 -0.54
C ASP A 40 13.67 4.10 -1.05
N CYS A 41 12.46 3.72 -0.63
CA CYS A 41 11.79 2.49 -1.08
C CYS A 41 10.91 2.72 -2.32
N SER A 42 11.06 3.84 -3.05
CA SER A 42 10.19 4.18 -4.20
C SER A 42 10.11 3.08 -5.26
N ALA A 43 11.22 2.41 -5.55
CA ALA A 43 11.26 1.28 -6.49
C ALA A 43 10.40 0.10 -6.00
N LEU A 44 10.53 -0.29 -4.73
CA LEU A 44 9.74 -1.36 -4.11
C LEU A 44 8.25 -0.99 -4.02
N VAL A 45 7.95 0.28 -3.72
CA VAL A 45 6.58 0.81 -3.70
C VAL A 45 5.95 0.71 -5.09
N ALA A 46 6.68 1.08 -6.15
CA ALA A 46 6.22 0.98 -7.53
C ALA A 46 6.04 -0.49 -7.97
N GLU A 47 6.95 -1.37 -7.58
CA GLU A 47 6.85 -2.80 -7.85
C GLU A 47 5.60 -3.41 -7.17
N ALA A 48 5.42 -3.14 -5.88
CA ALA A 48 4.26 -3.60 -5.13
C ALA A 48 2.95 -3.08 -5.75
N ALA A 49 2.90 -1.79 -6.11
CA ALA A 49 1.77 -1.18 -6.79
C ALA A 49 1.42 -1.91 -8.10
N SER A 50 2.43 -2.31 -8.88
CA SER A 50 2.22 -3.02 -10.14
C SER A 50 1.58 -4.40 -9.96
N TYR A 51 1.87 -5.11 -8.85
CA TYR A 51 1.21 -6.38 -8.54
C TYR A 51 -0.29 -6.19 -8.28
N PHE A 52 -0.66 -5.13 -7.54
CA PHE A 52 -2.07 -4.78 -7.35
C PHE A 52 -2.75 -4.37 -8.65
N ASP A 53 -2.06 -3.62 -9.52
CA ASP A 53 -2.61 -3.23 -10.84
C ASP A 53 -2.86 -4.44 -11.74
N ARG A 54 -1.98 -5.44 -11.72
CA ARG A 54 -2.20 -6.72 -12.41
C ARG A 54 -3.45 -7.44 -11.91
N VAL A 55 -3.67 -7.44 -10.59
CA VAL A 55 -4.88 -8.03 -10.00
C VAL A 55 -6.12 -7.26 -10.41
N ILE A 56 -6.09 -5.92 -10.31
CA ILE A 56 -7.20 -5.05 -10.73
C ILE A 56 -7.54 -5.26 -12.21
N SER A 57 -6.52 -5.39 -13.06
CA SER A 57 -6.71 -5.67 -14.49
C SER A 57 -7.31 -7.05 -14.77
N ALA A 58 -7.08 -8.04 -13.91
CA ALA A 58 -7.59 -9.40 -14.09
C ALA A 58 -9.04 -9.57 -13.58
N ILE A 59 -9.45 -8.77 -12.59
CA ILE A 59 -10.80 -8.81 -11.99
C ILE A 59 -11.70 -7.65 -12.45
N GLY A 60 -11.16 -6.75 -13.28
CA GLY A 60 -11.76 -5.51 -13.75
C GLY A 60 -12.75 -5.74 -14.88
#